data_AF-A0A4W2BSP8-F1
#
_entry.id   AF-A0A4W2BSP8-F1
#
_cell.length_a   1.000
_cell.length_b   1.000
_cell.length_c   1.000
_cell.angle_alpha   90.00
_cell.angle_beta   90.00
_cell.angle_gamma   90.00
#
_symmetry.space_group_name_H-M   'P 1'
#
loop_
_entity.id
_entity.type
_entity.pdbx_description
1 polymer ?
#
loop_
_entity_poly.entity_id
_entity_poly.type
_entity_poly.pdbx_seq_one_letter_code
_entity_poly.pdbx_strand_id
1 'polypeptide(L)'
;MRFGSMMTEVERPSRHTVLRAQSRSVWAHACLSYTLGFNQYYCTSPDGQHRNQIDYILCSQRWRSSIQSAKTRPGADCGSDHELLIAKFRLKLKKVGKTTRPFRYDLNQIPYDYTVEVRNRFKGLDLIDRVPDELWNEVRDIAQETGIKTIPMEKKCKKAKWLSGEALQTAMKRREVKSKGEKERYKHLNADFQRIARRDKKAFFSDQCKEIEENDRMGKTRDLFKKIRDTKGTFHAKMGSIKDRNGMDLTEAEDIKKRWQEYTEELYKKDLHDSDNHDGVITDLEPDILECEVKWALESITTNKASGGDRIPVELFQILKDDAVKVLHSICQQIWKTQQWPQDWKRSVFTPIPKKGNAKECSNYHTIALISHASKVMLKILQARLQQYVNCELPDVQSGFRKGQGTRDPIANIRWIMEKAREFQKNIYFCFIDYAKAFDCVDHNQLWKILKEMGIPDHLICLLRNLYAGQEATVKTGHGTTD
;
A
#
# COMPACT_ATOMS: atom_id res chain seq x y z
N MET A 1 25.93 42.59 2.79
CA MET A 1 26.52 41.39 2.16
C MET A 1 26.94 40.38 3.22
N ARG A 2 26.20 39.28 3.34
CA ARG A 2 26.66 37.90 3.59
C ARG A 2 25.41 37.03 3.67
N PHE A 3 25.19 36.26 2.61
CA PHE A 3 24.18 35.20 2.54
C PHE A 3 24.59 34.06 3.49
N GLY A 4 23.63 33.55 4.26
CA GLY A 4 23.78 32.36 5.09
C GLY A 4 22.50 31.54 5.03
N SER A 5 22.48 30.55 4.15
CA SER A 5 21.46 29.51 4.06
C SER A 5 21.46 28.68 5.34
N MET A 6 20.30 28.45 5.96
CA MET A 6 20.15 27.32 6.89
C MET A 6 18.78 26.66 6.80
N MET A 7 18.86 25.35 6.58
CA MET A 7 17.86 24.33 6.33
C MET A 7 16.61 24.40 7.22
N THR A 8 15.44 24.28 6.58
CA THR A 8 14.16 24.01 7.21
C THR A 8 13.94 22.49 7.29
N GLU A 9 14.07 21.92 8.48
CA GLU A 9 13.59 20.57 8.79
C GLU A 9 12.45 20.69 9.82
N VAL A 10 11.21 20.62 9.34
CA VAL A 10 9.99 20.81 10.15
C VAL A 10 9.54 19.46 10.71
N GLU A 11 9.91 19.17 11.95
CA GLU A 11 9.21 18.18 12.79
C GLU A 11 7.82 18.75 13.15
N ARG A 12 6.76 18.08 12.69
CA ARG A 12 5.36 18.46 12.98
C ARG A 12 4.94 17.97 14.37
N PRO A 13 4.47 18.84 15.28
CA PRO A 13 3.63 18.43 16.38
C PRO A 13 2.15 18.34 15.94
N SER A 14 1.52 17.29 16.44
CA SER A 14 0.07 17.06 16.64
C SER A 14 -0.93 18.12 16.18
N ARG A 15 -1.81 17.69 15.24
CA ARG A 15 -3.22 18.10 15.04
C ARG A 15 -3.55 19.58 15.19
N HIS A 16 -3.11 20.40 14.24
CA HIS A 16 -3.89 21.53 13.73
C HIS A 16 -3.85 21.52 12.20
N THR A 17 -5.02 21.63 11.57
CA THR A 17 -5.19 21.54 10.12
C THR A 17 -4.68 22.83 9.48
N VAL A 18 -3.49 22.79 8.86
CA VAL A 18 -3.06 23.83 7.92
C VAL A 18 -3.86 23.62 6.63
N LEU A 19 -4.91 24.42 6.43
CA LEU A 19 -5.66 24.45 5.18
C LEU A 19 -4.94 25.37 4.19
N ARG A 20 -4.44 24.79 3.09
CA ARG A 20 -3.95 25.54 1.94
C ARG A 20 -5.14 25.70 0.98
N ALA A 21 -5.83 26.84 1.06
CA ALA A 21 -6.85 27.20 0.08
C ALA A 21 -6.15 27.88 -1.10
N GLN A 22 -6.13 27.21 -2.27
CA GLN A 22 -5.84 27.89 -3.53
C GLN A 22 -7.12 28.61 -3.98
N SER A 23 -7.25 29.89 -3.63
CA SER A 23 -8.07 30.80 -4.43
C SER A 23 -7.21 31.98 -4.85
N ARG A 24 -7.32 32.31 -6.12
CA ARG A 24 -6.60 33.36 -6.85
C ARG A 24 -6.47 34.66 -6.04
N SER A 25 -5.27 35.23 -6.17
CA SER A 25 -4.82 36.57 -5.80
C SER A 25 -5.93 37.62 -5.63
N VAL A 26 -6.10 38.10 -4.39
CA VAL A 26 -6.59 39.44 -4.07
C VAL A 26 -5.78 39.95 -2.88
N TRP A 27 -4.71 40.69 -3.17
CA TRP A 27 -4.06 41.54 -2.18
C TRP A 27 -4.97 42.75 -1.98
N ALA A 28 -5.67 42.79 -0.85
CA ALA A 28 -6.34 43.99 -0.38
C ALA A 28 -5.88 44.24 1.06
N HIS A 29 -5.07 45.28 1.24
CA HIS A 29 -4.67 45.79 2.55
C HIS A 29 -5.91 46.24 3.31
N ALA A 30 -6.25 45.51 4.38
CA ALA A 30 -7.17 45.99 5.41
C ALA A 30 -6.67 45.47 6.76
N CYS A 31 -5.88 46.29 7.46
CA CYS A 31 -5.47 46.02 8.83
C CYS A 31 -6.65 46.37 9.74
N LEU A 32 -7.38 45.34 10.19
CA LEU A 32 -8.48 45.50 11.16
C LEU A 32 -8.01 44.93 12.49
N SER A 33 -7.43 45.80 13.32
CA SER A 33 -7.18 45.57 14.74
C SER A 33 -8.53 45.54 15.48
N TYR A 34 -8.98 44.36 15.90
CA TYR A 34 -10.06 44.26 16.88
C TYR A 34 -9.55 43.57 18.15
N THR A 35 -9.41 44.40 19.17
CA THR A 35 -9.19 44.10 20.58
C THR A 35 -10.47 43.49 21.16
N LEU A 36 -10.46 42.16 21.34
CA LEU A 36 -11.41 41.47 22.21
C LEU A 36 -10.61 40.74 23.30
N GLY A 37 -10.40 41.45 24.41
CA GLY A 37 -10.20 40.89 25.74
C GLY A 37 -8.95 40.02 26.01
N PHE A 38 -8.04 40.62 26.77
CA PHE A 38 -6.93 40.04 27.56
C PHE A 38 -5.62 39.67 26.83
N ASN A 39 -4.56 40.37 27.24
CA ASN A 39 -3.16 40.38 26.79
C ASN A 39 -2.89 40.84 25.34
N GLN A 40 -2.68 42.15 25.21
CA GLN A 40 -2.27 42.85 23.97
C GLN A 40 -0.78 42.69 23.63
N TYR A 41 -0.05 41.75 24.24
CA TYR A 41 1.40 41.68 24.11
C TYR A 41 1.81 40.23 23.85
N TYR A 42 2.48 39.99 22.72
CA TYR A 42 2.79 38.63 22.23
C TYR A 42 4.28 38.30 22.25
N CYS A 43 5.12 39.33 22.39
CA CYS A 43 6.57 39.23 22.52
C CYS A 43 7.03 40.19 23.62
N THR A 44 7.90 39.72 24.52
CA THR A 44 8.62 40.58 25.48
C THR A 44 10.08 40.61 25.05
N SER A 45 10.64 41.80 24.88
CA SER A 45 12.04 41.96 24.50
C SER A 45 12.98 41.30 25.52
N PRO A 46 14.22 40.93 25.12
CA PRO A 46 15.17 40.24 26.00
C PRO A 46 15.51 41.01 27.29
N ASP A 47 15.34 42.33 27.28
CA ASP A 47 15.54 43.23 28.42
C ASP A 47 14.36 43.22 29.44
N GLY A 48 13.24 42.57 29.11
CA GLY A 48 12.03 42.53 29.94
C GLY A 48 11.21 43.82 29.98
N GLN A 49 11.64 44.89 29.29
CA GLN A 49 11.06 46.23 29.41
C GLN A 49 10.08 46.56 28.29
N HIS A 50 10.29 46.03 27.08
CA HIS A 50 9.45 46.34 25.92
C HIS A 50 8.53 45.16 25.57
N ARG A 51 7.27 45.46 25.30
CA ARG A 51 6.26 44.48 24.92
C ARG A 51 5.73 44.81 23.53
N ASN A 52 5.92 43.90 22.59
CA ASN A 52 5.64 44.10 21.17
C ASN A 52 4.47 43.23 20.68
N GLN A 53 3.69 43.78 19.74
CA GLN A 53 2.65 43.05 18.98
C GLN A 53 3.20 42.69 17.60
N ILE A 54 3.67 41.45 17.46
CA ILE A 54 4.34 41.00 16.22
C ILE A 54 3.47 39.98 15.47
N ASP A 55 2.57 39.28 16.16
CA ASP A 55 1.73 38.22 15.57
C ASP A 55 0.31 38.72 15.26
N TYR A 56 -0.06 38.68 13.98
CA TYR A 56 -1.39 39.07 13.49
C TYR A 56 -2.07 37.90 12.78
N ILE A 57 -3.38 37.73 13.03
CA ILE A 57 -4.23 36.85 12.23
C ILE A 57 -5.03 37.73 11.26
N LEU A 58 -4.58 37.78 10.01
CA LEU A 58 -5.27 38.51 8.95
C LEU A 58 -6.37 37.64 8.36
N CYS A 59 -7.56 38.21 8.19
CA CYS A 59 -8.71 37.54 7.59
C CYS A 59 -9.42 38.51 6.64
N SER A 60 -9.83 38.01 5.46
CA SER A 60 -10.64 38.81 4.54
C SER A 60 -11.95 39.22 5.21
N GLN A 61 -12.38 40.45 4.98
CA GLN A 61 -13.56 41.06 5.60
C GLN A 61 -14.83 40.23 5.39
N ARG A 62 -14.94 39.52 4.25
CA ARG A 62 -16.02 38.57 3.96
C ARG A 62 -16.17 37.47 5.01
N TRP A 63 -15.08 37.04 5.63
CA TRP A 63 -15.05 35.93 6.58
C TRP A 63 -15.00 36.40 8.04
N ARG A 64 -15.19 37.71 8.30
CA ARG A 64 -15.14 38.29 9.65
C ARG A 64 -16.10 37.59 10.61
N SER A 65 -17.34 37.32 10.19
CA SER A 65 -18.35 36.62 10.99
C SER A 65 -18.03 35.14 11.27
N SER A 66 -17.02 34.58 10.58
CA SER A 66 -16.55 33.21 10.80
C SER A 66 -15.54 33.12 11.95
N ILE A 67 -14.94 34.22 12.41
CA ILE A 67 -14.03 34.21 13.56
C ILE A 67 -14.85 34.17 14.85
N GLN A 68 -14.70 33.10 15.64
CA GLN A 68 -15.38 32.95 16.93
C GLN A 68 -14.57 33.52 18.10
N SER A 69 -13.25 33.41 18.04
CA SER A 69 -12.35 33.92 19.08
C SER A 69 -10.92 33.94 18.57
N ALA A 70 -10.11 34.90 19.01
CA ALA A 70 -8.65 34.87 18.90
C ALA A 70 -8.07 35.06 20.31
N LYS A 71 -7.18 34.17 20.75
CA LYS A 71 -6.59 34.18 22.10
C LYS A 71 -5.15 33.70 22.07
N THR A 72 -4.33 34.18 22.98
CA THR A 72 -2.99 33.63 23.20
C THR A 72 -3.03 32.44 24.14
N ARG A 73 -2.05 31.55 23.98
CA ARG A 73 -1.80 30.41 24.89
C ARG A 73 -0.37 30.49 25.41
N PRO A 74 -0.14 31.21 26.51
CA PRO A 74 1.19 31.35 27.13
C PRO A 74 1.81 29.99 27.53
N GLY A 75 0.98 28.99 27.85
CA GLY A 75 1.42 27.65 28.26
C GLY A 75 1.77 26.68 27.11
N ALA A 76 1.72 27.09 25.84
CA ALA A 76 1.99 26.18 24.73
C ALA A 76 3.49 25.95 24.53
N ASP A 77 3.92 24.69 24.49
CA ASP A 77 5.33 24.30 24.29
C ASP A 77 5.70 24.24 22.79
N CYS A 78 6.02 25.40 22.20
CA CYS A 78 6.32 25.55 20.76
C CYS A 78 7.75 26.03 20.45
N GLY A 79 8.67 26.06 21.43
CA GLY A 79 10.08 26.43 21.20
C GLY A 79 10.31 27.86 20.67
N SER A 80 9.32 28.74 20.79
CA SER A 80 9.37 30.15 20.40
C SER A 80 9.23 31.04 21.64
N ASP A 81 9.83 32.22 21.56
CA ASP A 81 9.69 33.38 22.45
C ASP A 81 8.35 34.13 22.28
N HIS A 82 7.58 33.77 21.25
CA HIS A 82 6.22 34.25 21.02
C HIS A 82 5.19 33.40 21.76
N GLU A 83 4.15 34.05 22.30
CA GLU A 83 2.97 33.33 22.81
C GLU A 83 2.18 32.72 21.64
N LEU A 84 1.74 31.47 21.78
CA LEU A 84 0.98 30.82 20.72
C LEU A 84 -0.38 31.53 20.52
N LEU A 85 -0.53 32.26 19.43
CA LEU A 85 -1.78 32.90 19.03
C LEU A 85 -2.70 31.89 18.31
N ILE A 86 -3.91 31.68 18.84
CA ILE A 86 -4.90 30.75 18.28
C ILE A 86 -6.19 31.49 17.97
N ALA A 87 -6.61 31.43 16.70
CA ALA A 87 -7.98 31.79 16.31
C ALA A 87 -8.85 30.55 16.06
N LYS A 88 -10.09 30.61 16.53
CA LYS A 88 -11.13 29.63 16.28
C LYS A 88 -12.05 30.15 15.18
N PHE A 89 -12.14 29.42 14.08
CA PHE A 89 -13.00 29.76 12.95
C PHE A 89 -14.17 28.77 12.83
N ARG A 90 -15.36 29.28 12.53
CA ARG A 90 -16.53 28.50 12.13
C ARG A 90 -16.68 28.59 10.62
N LEU A 91 -16.35 27.51 9.92
CA LEU A 91 -16.51 27.40 8.48
C LEU A 91 -17.63 26.40 8.18
N LYS A 92 -18.59 26.80 7.33
CA LYS A 92 -19.53 25.87 6.70
C LYS A 92 -18.89 25.37 5.40
N LEU A 93 -18.09 24.32 5.50
CA LEU A 93 -17.53 23.62 4.34
C LEU A 93 -18.48 22.49 3.95
N LYS A 94 -18.57 22.18 2.65
CA LYS A 94 -19.22 20.95 2.20
C LYS A 94 -18.57 19.78 2.94
N LYS A 95 -19.37 18.96 3.61
CA LYS A 95 -18.88 17.79 4.35
C LYS A 95 -18.40 16.78 3.31
N VAL A 96 -17.11 16.83 2.98
CA VAL A 96 -16.47 15.75 2.24
C VAL A 96 -16.41 14.58 3.20
N GLY A 97 -17.10 13.48 2.86
CA GLY A 97 -17.05 12.25 3.63
C GLY A 97 -15.58 11.85 3.79
N LYS A 98 -15.12 11.66 5.02
CA LYS A 98 -13.81 11.03 5.21
C LYS A 98 -13.96 9.60 4.72
N THR A 99 -13.18 9.22 3.71
CA THR A 99 -13.04 7.82 3.34
C THR A 99 -12.62 7.05 4.58
N THR A 100 -13.51 6.19 5.07
CA THR A 100 -13.19 5.24 6.13
C THR A 100 -12.10 4.34 5.59
N ARG A 101 -10.98 4.28 6.32
CA ARG A 101 -9.91 3.37 5.91
C ARG A 101 -10.41 1.94 6.07
N PRO A 102 -10.06 1.05 5.13
CA PRO A 102 -10.41 -0.36 5.26
C PRO A 102 -9.80 -0.91 6.56
N PHE A 103 -10.58 -1.75 7.24
CA PHE A 103 -10.14 -2.49 8.41
C PHE A 103 -8.90 -3.33 8.06
N ARG A 104 -7.91 -3.32 8.93
CA ARG A 104 -6.69 -4.12 8.77
C ARG A 104 -6.38 -4.81 10.09
N TYR A 105 -6.29 -6.13 10.03
CA TYR A 105 -5.92 -7.01 11.13
C TYR A 105 -4.50 -6.69 11.62
N ASP A 106 -4.28 -6.71 12.94
CA ASP A 106 -2.92 -6.79 13.49
C ASP A 106 -2.44 -8.24 13.46
N LEU A 107 -1.69 -8.59 12.40
CA LEU A 107 -1.24 -9.95 12.13
C LEU A 107 -0.12 -10.42 13.07
N ASN A 108 0.48 -9.54 13.87
CA ASN A 108 1.54 -9.92 14.81
C ASN A 108 0.99 -10.60 16.07
N GLN A 109 -0.31 -10.46 16.34
CA GLN A 109 -0.97 -10.97 17.54
C GLN A 109 -2.34 -11.56 17.17
N ILE A 110 -2.34 -12.66 16.43
CA ILE A 110 -3.58 -13.44 16.20
C ILE A 110 -3.88 -14.24 17.48
N PRO A 111 -5.01 -14.00 18.16
CA PRO A 111 -5.35 -14.71 19.38
C PRO A 111 -5.58 -16.20 19.14
N TYR A 112 -5.31 -17.04 20.14
CA TYR A 112 -5.64 -18.46 20.08
C TYR A 112 -7.16 -18.69 19.93
N ASP A 113 -7.99 -17.81 20.51
CA ASP A 113 -9.44 -17.87 20.42
C ASP A 113 -9.95 -17.86 18.96
N TYR A 114 -9.26 -17.13 18.07
CA TYR A 114 -9.58 -17.13 16.63
C TYR A 114 -9.49 -18.54 16.04
N THR A 115 -8.41 -19.27 16.34
CA THR A 115 -8.18 -20.59 15.74
C THR A 115 -9.19 -21.60 16.24
N VAL A 116 -9.56 -21.54 17.52
CA VAL A 116 -10.57 -22.42 18.13
C VAL A 116 -11.96 -22.16 17.56
N GLU A 117 -12.38 -20.90 17.49
CA GLU A 117 -13.72 -20.54 16.99
C GLU A 117 -13.89 -20.89 15.52
N VAL A 118 -12.90 -20.56 14.67
CA VAL A 118 -12.95 -20.93 13.24
C VAL A 118 -12.91 -22.45 13.06
N ARG A 119 -12.04 -23.15 13.77
CA ARG A 119 -11.95 -24.62 13.68
C ARG A 119 -13.26 -25.31 14.03
N ASN A 120 -13.93 -24.85 15.09
CA ASN A 120 -15.22 -25.42 15.49
C ASN A 120 -16.30 -25.16 14.44
N ARG A 121 -16.33 -23.97 13.84
CA ARG A 121 -17.27 -23.67 12.74
C ARG A 121 -16.96 -24.45 11.47
N PHE A 122 -15.69 -24.63 11.12
CA PHE A 122 -15.28 -25.41 9.95
C PHE A 122 -15.64 -26.89 10.06
N LYS A 123 -15.62 -27.47 11.26
CA LYS A 123 -16.07 -28.87 11.48
C LYS A 123 -17.57 -29.07 11.20
N GLY A 124 -18.37 -28.01 11.28
CA GLY A 124 -19.80 -28.04 10.99
C GLY A 124 -20.14 -27.79 9.52
N LEU A 125 -19.15 -27.54 8.66
CA LEU A 125 -19.37 -27.34 7.23
C LEU A 125 -19.60 -28.67 6.52
N ASP A 126 -20.62 -28.69 5.67
CA ASP A 126 -20.78 -29.77 4.69
C ASP A 126 -19.89 -29.48 3.48
N LEU A 127 -18.97 -30.42 3.22
CA LEU A 127 -17.93 -30.30 2.19
C LEU A 127 -18.30 -31.08 0.91
N ILE A 128 -19.36 -31.89 0.91
CA ILE A 128 -19.63 -32.83 -0.17
C ILE A 128 -20.57 -32.20 -1.21
N ASP A 129 -20.23 -32.34 -2.50
CA ASP A 129 -21.07 -32.01 -3.66
C ASP A 129 -21.78 -30.64 -3.64
N ARG A 130 -21.09 -29.63 -3.12
CA ARG A 130 -21.59 -28.26 -3.07
C ARG A 130 -21.14 -27.42 -4.26
N VAL A 131 -21.89 -26.37 -4.52
CA VAL A 131 -21.49 -25.32 -5.48
C VAL A 131 -20.31 -24.56 -4.88
N PRO A 132 -19.16 -24.45 -5.60
CA PRO A 132 -17.95 -23.82 -5.08
C PRO A 132 -18.16 -22.41 -4.50
N ASP A 133 -19.02 -21.61 -5.13
CA ASP A 133 -19.29 -20.23 -4.71
C ASP A 133 -19.97 -20.17 -3.34
N GLU A 134 -20.97 -21.01 -3.10
CA GLU A 134 -21.68 -21.03 -1.82
C GLU A 134 -20.79 -21.51 -0.67
N LEU A 135 -20.03 -22.59 -0.90
CA LEU A 135 -19.09 -23.10 0.08
C LEU A 135 -18.01 -22.06 0.41
N TRP A 136 -17.50 -21.35 -0.61
CA TRP A 136 -16.56 -20.25 -0.39
C TRP A 136 -17.18 -19.09 0.40
N ASN A 137 -18.42 -18.69 0.09
CA ASN A 137 -19.10 -17.61 0.78
C ASN A 137 -19.22 -17.90 2.28
N GLU A 138 -19.60 -19.12 2.68
CA GLU A 138 -19.67 -19.52 4.08
C GLU A 138 -18.30 -19.51 4.77
N VAL A 139 -17.27 -20.03 4.11
CA VAL A 139 -15.89 -20.05 4.63
C VAL A 139 -15.36 -18.62 4.81
N ARG A 140 -15.61 -17.75 3.83
CA ARG A 140 -15.25 -16.34 3.89
C ARG A 140 -15.94 -15.66 5.06
N ASP A 141 -17.24 -15.84 5.21
CA ASP A 141 -18.04 -15.18 6.24
C ASP A 141 -17.61 -15.63 7.63
N ILE A 142 -17.37 -16.94 7.84
CA ILE A 142 -16.79 -17.47 9.09
C ILE A 142 -15.45 -16.81 9.41
N ALA A 143 -14.54 -16.73 8.43
CA ALA A 143 -13.20 -16.18 8.63
C ALA A 143 -13.24 -14.67 8.93
N GLN A 144 -14.10 -13.92 8.23
CA GLN A 144 -14.26 -12.48 8.40
C GLN A 144 -14.95 -12.13 9.73
N GLU A 145 -16.08 -12.76 10.04
CA GLU A 145 -16.82 -12.52 11.29
C GLU A 145 -15.94 -12.79 12.50
N THR A 146 -15.31 -13.96 12.53
CA THR A 146 -14.45 -14.38 13.63
C THR A 146 -13.21 -13.49 13.70
N GLY A 147 -12.62 -13.13 12.56
CA GLY A 147 -11.48 -12.22 12.49
C GLY A 147 -11.81 -10.84 13.06
N ILE A 148 -12.93 -10.23 12.65
CA ILE A 148 -13.34 -8.89 13.10
C ILE A 148 -13.67 -8.90 14.60
N LYS A 149 -14.27 -9.98 15.10
CA LYS A 149 -14.63 -10.15 16.51
C LYS A 149 -13.42 -10.32 17.41
N THR A 150 -12.43 -11.10 16.98
CA THR A 150 -11.32 -11.55 17.85
C THR A 150 -10.03 -10.75 17.66
N ILE A 151 -9.69 -10.38 16.42
CA ILE A 151 -8.38 -9.81 16.11
C ILE A 151 -8.45 -8.28 16.20
N PRO A 152 -7.57 -7.65 17.00
CA PRO A 152 -7.55 -6.20 17.12
C PRO A 152 -7.13 -5.54 15.80
N MET A 153 -7.67 -4.34 15.59
CA MET A 153 -7.30 -3.51 14.44
C MET A 153 -5.87 -2.97 14.58
N GLU A 154 -5.09 -3.02 13.50
CA GLU A 154 -3.72 -2.48 13.44
C GLU A 154 -3.71 -0.99 13.84
N LYS A 155 -3.15 -0.68 15.02
CA LYS A 155 -3.03 0.69 15.50
C LYS A 155 -1.78 1.34 14.90
N LYS A 156 -1.93 2.49 14.23
CA LYS A 156 -0.77 3.32 13.90
C LYS A 156 -0.07 3.78 15.18
N CYS A 157 1.14 3.27 15.43
CA CYS A 157 2.01 3.83 16.45
C CYS A 157 2.42 5.25 16.02
N LYS A 158 1.82 6.26 16.65
CA LYS A 158 2.11 7.68 16.39
C LYS A 158 3.34 8.19 17.15
N LYS A 159 3.94 7.36 18.01
CA LYS A 159 5.11 7.72 18.80
C LYS A 159 6.36 7.49 17.96
N ALA A 160 7.29 8.42 18.02
CA ALA A 160 8.62 8.24 17.47
C ALA A 160 9.27 7.06 18.22
N LYS A 161 9.52 5.95 17.51
CA LYS A 161 10.05 4.71 18.09
C LYS A 161 11.44 4.86 18.72
N TRP A 162 12.13 5.97 18.43
CA TRP A 162 13.50 6.23 18.85
C TRP A 162 13.62 6.99 20.18
N LEU A 163 12.53 7.58 20.71
CA LEU A 163 12.59 8.33 21.97
C LEU A 163 12.59 7.37 23.16
N SER A 164 13.58 7.50 24.05
CA SER A 164 13.64 6.73 25.29
C SER A 164 12.53 7.13 26.29
N GLY A 165 12.28 6.26 27.27
CA GLY A 165 11.41 6.59 28.41
C GLY A 165 11.91 7.81 29.20
N GLU A 166 13.23 7.98 29.30
CA GLU A 166 13.88 9.15 29.92
C GLU A 166 13.52 10.44 29.17
N ALA A 167 13.62 10.45 27.83
CA ALA A 167 13.26 11.59 27.01
C ALA A 167 11.78 11.97 27.18
N LEU A 168 10.89 10.97 27.27
CA LEU A 168 9.45 11.19 27.48
C LEU A 168 9.17 11.79 28.87
N GLN A 169 9.83 11.32 29.92
CA GLN A 169 9.69 11.88 31.27
C GLN A 169 10.19 13.31 31.34
N THR A 170 11.35 13.60 30.73
CA THR A 170 11.89 14.97 30.66
C THR A 170 10.98 15.89 29.86
N ALA A 171 10.35 15.39 28.78
CA ALA A 171 9.34 16.15 28.04
C ALA A 171 8.08 16.46 28.88
N MET A 172 7.64 15.54 29.73
CA MET A 172 6.52 15.77 30.65
C MET A 172 6.88 16.81 31.71
N LYS A 173 8.03 16.69 32.36
CA LYS A 173 8.55 17.66 33.33
C LYS A 173 8.71 19.05 32.70
N ARG A 174 9.24 19.11 31.48
CA ARG A 174 9.37 20.36 30.69
C ARG A 174 8.01 21.03 30.49
N ARG A 175 6.96 20.26 30.16
CA ARG A 175 5.59 20.76 29.98
C ARG A 175 5.01 21.30 31.29
N GLU A 176 5.21 20.60 32.41
CA GLU A 176 4.73 21.04 33.72
C GLU A 176 5.41 22.33 34.19
N VAL A 177 6.74 22.41 34.10
CA VAL A 177 7.51 23.60 34.50
C VAL A 177 7.14 24.81 33.64
N LYS A 178 6.85 24.62 32.35
CA LYS A 178 6.33 25.69 31.50
C LYS A 178 4.95 26.19 31.97
N SER A 179 4.07 25.29 32.40
CA SER A 179 2.74 25.67 32.92
C SER A 179 2.83 26.47 34.23
N LYS A 180 3.90 26.29 35.01
CA LYS A 180 4.19 27.01 36.26
C LYS A 180 4.92 28.34 36.06
N GLY A 181 5.39 28.65 34.85
CA GLY A 181 6.08 29.91 34.53
C GLY A 181 7.56 29.98 34.96
N GLU A 182 8.16 28.87 35.38
CA GLU A 182 9.56 28.78 35.82
C GLU A 182 10.55 28.82 34.62
N LYS A 183 10.91 30.01 34.14
CA LYS A 183 11.71 30.21 32.91
C LYS A 183 13.09 29.54 32.94
N GLU A 184 13.85 29.68 34.02
CA GLU A 184 15.22 29.15 34.08
C GLU A 184 15.25 27.61 34.15
N ARG A 185 14.35 27.03 34.95
CA ARG A 185 14.20 25.58 35.03
C ARG A 185 13.71 24.97 33.71
N TYR A 186 12.85 25.68 32.99
CA TYR A 186 12.42 25.28 31.65
C TYR A 186 13.60 25.29 30.65
N LYS A 187 14.45 26.32 30.66
CA LYS A 187 15.64 26.36 29.78
C LYS A 187 16.56 25.17 30.03
N HIS A 188 16.83 24.85 31.30
CA HIS A 188 17.65 23.69 31.68
C HIS A 188 17.04 22.37 31.19
N LEU A 189 15.74 22.14 31.49
CA LEU A 189 15.03 20.93 31.06
C LEU A 189 14.91 20.83 29.53
N ASN A 190 14.83 21.95 28.82
CA ASN A 190 14.80 21.95 27.35
C ASN A 190 16.17 21.60 26.76
N ALA A 191 17.27 22.13 27.32
CA ALA A 191 18.62 21.75 26.92
C ALA A 191 18.88 20.25 27.20
N ASP A 192 18.46 19.76 28.37
CA ASP A 192 18.54 18.35 28.72
C ASP A 192 17.72 17.48 27.77
N PHE A 193 16.48 17.86 27.49
CA PHE A 193 15.64 17.14 26.52
C PHE A 193 16.29 17.10 25.14
N GLN A 194 16.83 18.21 24.65
CA GLN A 194 17.50 18.24 23.34
C GLN A 194 18.77 17.35 23.34
N ARG A 195 19.55 17.36 24.43
CA ARG A 195 20.72 16.49 24.58
C ARG A 195 20.32 15.02 24.55
N ILE A 196 19.32 14.64 25.35
CA ILE A 196 18.79 13.27 25.39
C ILE A 196 18.22 12.87 24.03
N ALA A 197 17.41 13.72 23.40
CA ALA A 197 16.83 13.45 22.09
C ALA A 197 17.90 13.28 21.00
N ARG A 198 18.95 14.11 20.98
CA ARG A 198 20.07 13.94 20.04
C ARG A 198 20.84 12.63 20.30
N ARG A 199 21.09 12.30 21.57
CA ARG A 199 21.72 11.04 21.98
C ARG A 199 20.90 9.84 21.52
N ASP A 200 19.61 9.84 21.82
CA ASP A 200 18.69 8.75 21.48
C ASP A 200 18.54 8.60 19.95
N LYS A 201 18.43 9.71 19.21
CA LYS A 201 18.40 9.70 17.74
C LYS A 201 19.70 9.15 17.15
N LYS A 202 20.86 9.55 17.68
CA LYS A 202 22.17 9.05 17.24
C LYS A 202 22.33 7.56 17.55
N ALA A 203 21.96 7.12 18.76
CA ALA A 203 21.99 5.72 19.15
C ALA A 203 21.09 4.88 18.23
N PHE A 204 19.85 5.32 18.01
CA PHE A 204 18.92 4.67 17.10
C PHE A 204 19.50 4.49 15.69
N PHE A 205 20.03 5.55 15.07
CA PHE A 205 20.65 5.43 13.74
C PHE A 205 21.92 4.57 13.76
N SER A 206 22.74 4.65 14.81
CA SER A 206 23.90 3.78 14.97
C SER A 206 23.51 2.31 15.03
N ASP A 207 22.45 1.98 15.74
CA ASP A 207 21.95 0.60 15.84
C ASP A 207 21.33 0.15 14.52
N GLN A 208 20.60 1.04 13.81
CA GLN A 208 20.14 0.73 12.45
C GLN A 208 21.31 0.43 11.50
N CYS A 209 22.41 1.20 11.55
CA CYS A 209 23.59 0.97 10.72
C CYS A 209 24.29 -0.35 11.07
N LYS A 210 24.46 -0.66 12.36
CA LYS A 210 25.02 -1.95 12.80
C LYS A 210 24.19 -3.13 12.31
N GLU A 211 22.86 -3.04 12.40
CA GLU A 211 21.98 -4.08 11.85
C GLU A 211 22.10 -4.20 10.32
N ILE A 212 22.28 -3.09 9.60
CA ILE A 212 22.52 -3.10 8.14
C ILE A 212 23.83 -3.83 7.83
N GLU A 213 24.93 -3.46 8.51
CA GLU A 213 26.24 -4.11 8.34
C GLU A 213 26.21 -5.60 8.68
N GLU A 214 25.52 -5.99 9.76
CA GLU A 214 25.39 -7.39 10.13
C GLU A 214 24.57 -8.17 9.10
N ASN A 215 23.48 -7.59 8.57
CA ASN A 215 22.71 -8.23 7.50
C ASN A 215 23.54 -8.40 6.22
N ASP A 216 24.43 -7.45 5.90
CA ASP A 216 25.36 -7.56 4.76
C ASP A 216 26.37 -8.69 4.99
N ARG A 217 27.01 -8.74 6.16
CA ARG A 217 27.94 -9.82 6.55
C ARG A 217 27.30 -11.20 6.51
N MET A 218 26.06 -11.32 6.97
CA MET A 218 25.29 -12.58 6.94
C MET A 218 24.73 -12.92 5.55
N GLY A 219 24.95 -12.08 4.53
CA GLY A 219 24.39 -12.28 3.18
C GLY A 219 22.87 -12.11 3.10
N LYS A 220 22.22 -11.55 4.13
CA LYS A 220 20.76 -11.33 4.22
C LYS A 220 20.34 -10.08 3.43
N THR A 221 20.55 -10.14 2.12
CA THR A 221 20.34 -9.03 1.17
C THR A 221 18.92 -8.45 1.24
N ARG A 222 17.89 -9.29 1.46
CA ARG A 222 16.49 -8.83 1.57
C ARG A 222 16.28 -7.94 2.79
N ASP A 223 16.78 -8.35 3.95
CA ASP A 223 16.61 -7.62 5.21
C ASP A 223 17.44 -6.34 5.23
N LEU A 224 18.64 -6.38 4.64
CA LEU A 224 19.48 -5.21 4.34
C LEU A 224 18.70 -4.12 3.60
N PHE A 225 18.15 -4.44 2.42
CA PHE A 225 17.41 -3.47 1.61
C PHE A 225 16.08 -3.02 2.24
N LYS A 226 15.43 -3.89 3.02
CA LYS A 226 14.24 -3.52 3.79
C LYS A 226 14.59 -2.44 4.81
N LYS A 227 15.67 -2.62 5.56
CA LYS A 227 16.13 -1.69 6.59
C LYS A 227 16.55 -0.34 6.00
N ILE A 228 17.31 -0.35 4.90
CA ILE A 228 17.70 0.89 4.18
C ILE A 228 16.46 1.70 3.77
N ARG A 229 15.42 1.03 3.29
CA ARG A 229 14.17 1.67 2.86
C ARG A 229 13.40 2.27 4.03
N ASP A 230 13.32 1.54 5.14
CA ASP A 230 12.66 2.01 6.36
C ASP A 230 13.38 3.25 6.94
N THR A 231 14.73 3.29 6.86
CA THR A 231 15.55 4.42 7.32
C THR A 231 15.42 5.65 6.43
N LYS A 232 15.41 5.50 5.09
CA LYS A 232 15.28 6.64 4.16
C LYS A 232 13.92 7.34 4.24
N GLY A 233 12.91 6.64 4.74
CA GLY A 233 11.51 7.05 4.64
C GLY A 233 11.00 6.91 3.21
N THR A 234 9.76 6.44 3.05
CA THR A 234 9.13 6.33 1.73
C THR A 234 8.53 7.67 1.33
N PHE A 235 9.10 8.31 0.30
CA PHE A 235 8.41 9.41 -0.37
C PHE A 235 7.20 8.83 -1.11
N HIS A 236 6.02 9.04 -0.55
CA HIS A 236 4.77 8.80 -1.27
C HIS A 236 4.38 10.10 -1.96
N ALA A 237 4.56 10.16 -3.28
CA ALA A 237 4.01 11.22 -4.09
C ALA A 237 2.50 11.31 -3.78
N LYS A 238 2.06 12.46 -3.27
CA LYS A 238 0.63 12.67 -3.03
C LYS A 238 -0.05 12.82 -4.38
N MET A 239 -0.87 11.83 -4.72
CA MET A 239 -1.77 11.86 -5.87
C MET A 239 -2.82 12.93 -5.62
N GLY A 240 -2.63 14.12 -6.19
CA GLY A 240 -3.60 15.22 -6.10
C GLY A 240 -4.39 15.44 -7.38
N SER A 241 -3.87 15.00 -8.53
CA SER A 241 -4.49 15.24 -9.83
C SER A 241 -4.07 14.21 -10.87
N ILE A 242 -4.98 13.86 -11.78
CA ILE A 242 -4.73 13.01 -12.95
C ILE A 242 -5.23 13.73 -14.20
N LYS A 243 -4.54 13.60 -15.33
CA LYS A 243 -4.99 14.17 -16.60
C LYS A 243 -6.16 13.38 -17.20
N ASP A 244 -7.14 14.11 -17.71
CA ASP A 244 -8.19 13.56 -18.58
C ASP A 244 -7.62 13.15 -19.97
N ARG A 245 -8.50 12.80 -20.91
CA ARG A 245 -8.09 12.45 -22.28
C ARG A 245 -7.54 13.65 -23.07
N ASN A 246 -7.98 14.86 -22.74
CA ASN A 246 -7.60 16.10 -23.41
C ASN A 246 -6.36 16.77 -22.77
N GLY A 247 -5.80 16.17 -21.72
CA GLY A 247 -4.63 16.65 -21.00
C GLY A 247 -4.91 17.64 -19.86
N MET A 248 -6.18 17.86 -19.49
CA MET A 248 -6.57 18.72 -18.37
C MET A 248 -6.46 18.00 -17.03
N ASP A 249 -5.96 18.68 -16.00
CA ASP A 249 -5.81 18.12 -14.65
C ASP A 249 -7.18 17.96 -13.95
N LEU A 250 -7.62 16.72 -13.76
CA LEU A 250 -8.74 16.35 -12.89
C LEU A 250 -8.30 16.40 -11.43
N THR A 251 -9.09 17.04 -10.58
CA THR A 251 -8.82 17.19 -9.14
C THR A 251 -9.94 16.66 -8.25
N GLU A 252 -11.15 16.50 -8.80
CA GLU A 252 -12.30 15.94 -8.10
C GLU A 252 -12.19 14.42 -8.01
N ALA A 253 -12.61 13.87 -6.87
CA ALA A 253 -12.44 12.46 -6.54
C ALA A 253 -13.20 11.54 -7.50
N GLU A 254 -14.45 11.88 -7.80
CA GLU A 254 -15.34 11.14 -8.69
C GLU A 254 -14.82 11.14 -10.13
N ASP A 255 -14.35 12.29 -10.62
CA ASP A 255 -13.77 12.39 -11.98
C ASP A 255 -12.49 11.58 -12.11
N ILE A 256 -11.64 11.58 -11.08
CA ILE A 256 -10.44 10.73 -11.03
C ILE A 256 -10.81 9.25 -11.07
N LYS A 257 -11.83 8.83 -10.30
CA LYS A 257 -12.31 7.43 -10.32
C LYS A 257 -12.83 7.05 -11.70
N LYS A 258 -13.68 7.88 -12.30
CA LYS A 258 -14.22 7.66 -13.64
C LYS A 258 -13.10 7.57 -14.69
N ARG A 259 -12.11 8.45 -14.61
CA ARG A 259 -10.95 8.43 -15.52
C ARG A 259 -10.15 7.13 -15.43
N TRP A 260 -10.00 6.57 -14.22
CA TRP A 260 -9.36 5.26 -14.01
C TRP A 260 -10.21 4.13 -14.58
N GLN A 261 -11.51 4.15 -14.36
CA GLN A 261 -12.45 3.18 -14.93
C GLN A 261 -12.36 3.19 -16.45
N GLU A 262 -12.50 4.36 -17.10
CA GLU A 262 -12.39 4.51 -18.55
C GLU A 262 -11.04 4.00 -19.08
N TYR A 263 -9.94 4.31 -18.40
CA TYR A 263 -8.61 3.83 -18.78
C TYR A 263 -8.51 2.31 -18.75
N THR A 264 -9.01 1.70 -17.67
CA THR A 264 -8.96 0.26 -17.47
C THR A 264 -9.87 -0.46 -18.46
N GLU A 265 -11.09 0.05 -18.68
CA GLU A 265 -12.01 -0.47 -19.70
C GLU A 265 -11.39 -0.41 -21.09
N GLU A 266 -10.77 0.71 -21.49
CA GLU A 266 -10.07 0.82 -22.78
C GLU A 266 -8.90 -0.16 -22.91
N LEU A 267 -8.14 -0.34 -21.82
CA LEU A 267 -6.96 -1.20 -21.81
C LEU A 267 -7.33 -2.67 -22.04
N TYR A 268 -8.45 -3.12 -21.45
CA TYR A 268 -8.93 -4.49 -21.52
C TYR A 268 -10.14 -4.66 -22.46
N LYS A 269 -10.47 -3.66 -23.30
CA LYS A 269 -11.65 -3.69 -24.19
C LYS A 269 -11.52 -4.68 -25.35
N LYS A 270 -10.31 -5.15 -25.62
CA LYS A 270 -10.04 -6.11 -26.68
C LYS A 270 -10.32 -7.52 -26.15
N ASP A 271 -11.12 -8.26 -26.90
CA ASP A 271 -11.32 -9.71 -26.79
C ASP A 271 -12.47 -10.20 -25.88
N LEU A 272 -13.67 -9.63 -26.05
CA LEU A 272 -14.93 -10.30 -25.68
C LEU A 272 -15.80 -10.70 -26.88
N HIS A 273 -15.27 -10.63 -28.10
CA HIS A 273 -15.91 -11.18 -29.28
C HIS A 273 -15.14 -12.41 -29.74
N ASP A 274 -15.46 -13.55 -29.14
CA ASP A 274 -16.00 -14.69 -29.87
C ASP A 274 -16.42 -15.78 -28.88
N SER A 275 -17.71 -16.10 -28.90
CA SER A 275 -18.23 -17.32 -28.27
C SER A 275 -17.81 -18.50 -29.14
N ASP A 276 -16.56 -18.92 -29.06
CA ASP A 276 -16.17 -20.19 -29.64
C ASP A 276 -16.74 -21.29 -28.73
N ASN A 277 -17.93 -21.78 -29.11
CA ASN A 277 -18.63 -22.89 -28.49
C ASN A 277 -17.81 -24.18 -28.66
N HIS A 278 -16.75 -24.32 -27.87
CA HIS A 278 -16.16 -25.63 -27.60
C HIS A 278 -16.98 -26.31 -26.51
N ASP A 279 -18.19 -26.73 -26.89
CA ASP A 279 -19.08 -27.68 -26.21
C ASP A 279 -18.55 -29.13 -26.37
N GLY A 280 -17.24 -29.28 -26.50
CA GLY A 280 -16.60 -30.59 -26.51
C GLY A 280 -16.61 -31.12 -25.08
N VAL A 281 -17.31 -32.22 -24.85
CA VAL A 281 -17.23 -32.97 -23.59
C VAL A 281 -15.76 -33.29 -23.35
N ILE A 282 -15.17 -32.76 -22.27
CA ILE A 282 -13.80 -33.09 -21.88
C ILE A 282 -13.81 -34.56 -21.47
N THR A 283 -13.25 -35.42 -22.30
CA THR A 283 -13.24 -36.87 -22.08
C THR A 283 -12.15 -37.29 -21.10
N ASP A 284 -11.05 -36.53 -21.02
CA ASP A 284 -9.88 -36.85 -20.20
C ASP A 284 -9.63 -35.77 -19.14
N LEU A 285 -10.09 -36.04 -17.91
CA LEU A 285 -9.80 -35.20 -16.75
C LEU A 285 -8.41 -35.53 -16.21
N GLU A 286 -7.58 -34.50 -16.04
CA GLU A 286 -6.37 -34.58 -15.23
C GLU A 286 -6.68 -35.11 -13.81
N PRO A 287 -5.73 -35.81 -13.16
CA PRO A 287 -5.94 -36.42 -11.84
C PRO A 287 -6.48 -35.43 -10.80
N ASP A 288 -7.24 -35.94 -9.84
CA ASP A 288 -7.79 -35.13 -8.75
C ASP A 288 -6.71 -34.35 -7.99
N ILE A 289 -7.10 -33.22 -7.39
CA ILE A 289 -6.19 -32.42 -6.55
C ILE A 289 -5.95 -33.18 -5.25
N LEU A 290 -4.68 -33.27 -4.85
CA LEU A 290 -4.31 -33.88 -3.58
C LEU A 290 -4.28 -32.83 -2.45
N GLU A 291 -4.62 -33.24 -1.24
CA GLU A 291 -4.51 -32.37 -0.06
C GLU A 291 -3.07 -31.85 0.14
N CYS A 292 -2.06 -32.66 -0.22
CA CYS A 292 -0.66 -32.28 -0.11
C CYS A 292 -0.28 -31.13 -1.08
N GLU A 293 -0.92 -31.05 -2.25
CA GLU A 293 -0.73 -29.93 -3.19
C GLU A 293 -1.29 -28.63 -2.60
N VAL A 294 -2.46 -28.71 -1.96
CA VAL A 294 -3.12 -27.57 -1.30
C VAL A 294 -2.29 -27.10 -0.12
N LYS A 295 -1.81 -28.03 0.71
CA LYS A 295 -0.91 -27.73 1.84
C LYS A 295 0.36 -27.03 1.36
N TRP A 296 1.03 -27.61 0.35
CA TRP A 296 2.22 -27.01 -0.26
C TRP A 296 1.93 -25.61 -0.81
N ALA A 297 0.83 -25.43 -1.54
CA ALA A 297 0.45 -24.16 -2.10
C ALA A 297 0.21 -23.10 -1.01
N LEU A 298 -0.54 -23.45 0.04
CA LEU A 298 -0.83 -22.55 1.17
C LEU A 298 0.44 -22.12 1.92
N GLU A 299 1.36 -23.06 2.16
CA GLU A 299 2.64 -22.78 2.84
C GLU A 299 3.60 -21.96 1.95
N SER A 300 3.53 -22.12 0.62
CA SER A 300 4.37 -21.39 -0.33
C SER A 300 4.02 -19.90 -0.46
N ILE A 301 2.78 -19.51 -0.12
CA ILE A 301 2.35 -18.12 -0.21
C ILE A 301 3.03 -17.30 0.90
N THR A 302 3.77 -16.28 0.48
CA THR A 302 4.48 -15.40 1.40
C THR A 302 3.52 -14.59 2.28
N THR A 303 3.85 -14.47 3.56
CA THR A 303 3.15 -13.62 4.53
C THR A 303 3.38 -12.12 4.31
N ASN A 304 2.59 -11.30 4.99
CA ASN A 304 2.56 -9.84 4.97
C ASN A 304 2.27 -9.24 3.60
N LYS A 305 1.50 -9.95 2.78
CA LYS A 305 1.03 -9.49 1.46
C LYS A 305 -0.32 -8.80 1.59
N ALA A 306 -0.61 -7.92 0.64
CA ALA A 306 -1.91 -7.25 0.57
C ALA A 306 -3.00 -8.27 0.22
N SER A 307 -4.10 -8.25 0.98
CA SER A 307 -5.31 -9.02 0.70
C SER A 307 -6.06 -8.48 -0.51
N GLY A 308 -6.85 -9.36 -1.13
CA GLY A 308 -7.72 -9.03 -2.26
C GLY A 308 -9.00 -8.33 -1.82
N GLY A 309 -10.03 -8.40 -2.67
CA GLY A 309 -11.36 -7.84 -2.39
C GLY A 309 -12.01 -8.42 -1.12
N ASP A 310 -11.74 -9.70 -0.83
CA ASP A 310 -12.19 -10.43 0.35
C ASP A 310 -11.59 -9.92 1.67
N ARG A 311 -10.54 -9.10 1.62
CA ARG A 311 -9.82 -8.58 2.79
C ARG A 311 -9.29 -9.65 3.75
N ILE A 312 -9.21 -10.92 3.34
CA ILE A 312 -8.69 -12.02 4.17
C ILE A 312 -7.18 -12.17 3.91
N PRO A 313 -6.32 -11.93 4.92
CA PRO A 313 -4.89 -12.20 4.83
C PRO A 313 -4.62 -13.72 4.84
N VAL A 314 -3.54 -14.15 4.19
CA VAL A 314 -3.19 -15.57 4.10
C VAL A 314 -2.87 -16.19 5.46
N GLU A 315 -2.38 -15.38 6.40
CA GLU A 315 -2.02 -15.78 7.76
C GLU A 315 -3.21 -16.37 8.53
N LEU A 316 -4.42 -15.89 8.23
CA LEU A 316 -5.65 -16.41 8.82
C LEU A 316 -5.93 -17.86 8.41
N PHE A 317 -5.51 -18.27 7.22
CA PHE A 317 -5.59 -19.66 6.78
C PHE A 317 -4.37 -20.48 7.24
N GLN A 318 -3.16 -19.91 7.17
CA GLN A 318 -1.93 -20.61 7.56
C GLN A 318 -1.92 -21.01 9.05
N ILE A 319 -2.54 -20.21 9.92
CA ILE A 319 -2.60 -20.53 11.36
C ILE A 319 -3.50 -21.72 11.67
N LEU A 320 -4.50 -22.00 10.82
CA LEU A 320 -5.46 -23.10 10.98
C LEU A 320 -4.89 -24.45 10.50
N LYS A 321 -3.77 -24.43 9.77
CA LYS A 321 -3.07 -25.63 9.28
C LYS A 321 -4.02 -26.61 8.57
N ASP A 322 -4.08 -27.86 9.02
CA ASP A 322 -4.78 -28.95 8.34
C ASP A 322 -6.31 -28.70 8.27
N ASP A 323 -6.91 -27.96 9.21
CA ASP A 323 -8.34 -27.65 9.15
C ASP A 323 -8.65 -26.71 7.96
N ALA A 324 -7.77 -25.75 7.66
CA ALA A 324 -7.91 -24.90 6.47
C ALA A 324 -7.59 -25.67 5.18
N VAL A 325 -6.60 -26.57 5.22
CA VAL A 325 -6.25 -27.40 4.06
C VAL A 325 -7.44 -28.24 3.61
N LYS A 326 -8.15 -28.90 4.53
CA LYS A 326 -9.33 -29.72 4.20
C LYS A 326 -10.44 -28.93 3.50
N VAL A 327 -10.78 -27.76 4.06
CA VAL A 327 -11.83 -26.89 3.50
C VAL A 327 -11.42 -26.35 2.13
N LEU A 328 -10.19 -25.83 2.01
CA LEU A 328 -9.68 -25.32 0.73
C LEU A 328 -9.53 -26.43 -0.31
N HIS A 329 -9.11 -27.62 0.10
CA HIS A 329 -9.04 -28.79 -0.78
C HIS A 329 -10.40 -29.15 -1.35
N SER A 330 -11.43 -29.19 -0.51
CA SER A 330 -12.79 -29.44 -0.97
C SER A 330 -13.26 -28.42 -2.01
N ILE A 331 -13.04 -27.13 -1.75
CA ILE A 331 -13.40 -26.06 -2.71
C ILE A 331 -12.59 -26.21 -4.00
N CYS A 332 -11.27 -26.36 -3.92
CA CYS A 332 -10.40 -26.55 -5.09
C CYS A 332 -10.82 -27.77 -5.91
N GLN A 333 -11.19 -28.87 -5.25
CA GLN A 333 -11.62 -30.10 -5.87
C GLN A 333 -12.98 -29.96 -6.57
N GLN A 334 -13.93 -29.24 -5.97
CA GLN A 334 -15.20 -28.93 -6.63
C GLN A 334 -14.98 -28.01 -7.84
N ILE A 335 -14.12 -26.99 -7.74
CA ILE A 335 -13.74 -26.14 -8.88
C ILE A 335 -13.08 -26.99 -9.97
N TRP A 336 -12.20 -27.92 -9.59
CA TRP A 336 -11.53 -28.83 -10.53
C TRP A 336 -12.55 -29.62 -11.36
N LYS A 337 -13.55 -30.23 -10.71
CA LYS A 337 -14.55 -31.05 -11.40
C LYS A 337 -15.57 -30.23 -12.20
N THR A 338 -16.08 -29.15 -11.61
CA THR A 338 -17.19 -28.36 -12.18
C THR A 338 -16.71 -27.26 -13.12
N GLN A 339 -15.44 -26.87 -13.03
CA GLN A 339 -14.82 -25.74 -13.70
C GLN A 339 -15.49 -24.39 -13.39
N GLN A 340 -16.26 -24.33 -12.29
CA GLN A 340 -16.94 -23.13 -11.83
C GLN A 340 -16.13 -22.46 -10.72
N TRP A 341 -15.73 -21.22 -10.96
CA TRP A 341 -14.98 -20.43 -9.98
C TRP A 341 -15.91 -19.59 -9.11
N PRO A 342 -15.66 -19.49 -7.79
CA PRO A 342 -16.33 -18.52 -6.93
C PRO A 342 -16.18 -17.10 -7.49
N GLN A 343 -17.24 -16.29 -7.43
CA GLN A 343 -17.25 -14.94 -7.99
C GLN A 343 -16.20 -14.04 -7.33
N ASP A 344 -16.00 -14.21 -6.02
CA ASP A 344 -14.95 -13.51 -5.26
C ASP A 344 -13.53 -13.88 -5.70
N TRP A 345 -13.33 -15.07 -6.26
CA TRP A 345 -12.03 -15.52 -6.76
C TRP A 345 -11.73 -14.95 -8.15
N LYS A 346 -12.77 -14.61 -8.92
CA LYS A 346 -12.69 -13.91 -10.21
C LYS A 346 -12.53 -12.39 -10.03
N ARG A 347 -13.00 -11.83 -8.91
CA ARG A 347 -12.86 -10.40 -8.62
C ARG A 347 -11.42 -9.98 -8.32
N SER A 348 -10.96 -8.93 -8.97
CA SER A 348 -9.64 -8.33 -8.75
C SER A 348 -9.71 -6.86 -8.35
N VAL A 349 -8.81 -6.44 -7.47
CA VAL A 349 -8.68 -5.03 -7.07
C VAL A 349 -7.38 -4.47 -7.62
N PHE A 350 -7.48 -3.61 -8.64
CA PHE A 350 -6.35 -2.95 -9.27
C PHE A 350 -5.85 -1.81 -8.40
N THR A 351 -4.59 -1.89 -7.98
CA THR A 351 -3.91 -0.82 -7.25
C THR A 351 -2.88 -0.17 -8.19
N PRO A 352 -3.09 1.08 -8.62
CA PRO A 352 -2.14 1.77 -9.50
C PRO A 352 -0.89 2.19 -8.73
N ILE A 353 0.28 1.78 -9.22
CA ILE A 353 1.59 2.13 -8.67
C ILE A 353 2.35 2.97 -9.70
N PRO A 354 2.81 4.19 -9.34
CA PRO A 354 3.52 5.05 -10.29
C PRO A 354 4.86 4.43 -10.70
N LYS A 355 5.16 4.46 -12.01
CA LYS A 355 6.43 3.97 -12.59
C LYS A 355 7.63 4.73 -12.04
N LYS A 356 7.73 6.04 -12.34
CA LYS A 356 8.72 7.02 -11.84
C LYS A 356 8.18 8.44 -12.03
N GLY A 357 8.59 9.41 -11.20
CA GLY A 357 8.34 10.86 -11.41
C GLY A 357 6.93 11.38 -11.12
N ASN A 358 6.59 12.54 -11.70
CA ASN A 358 5.26 13.17 -11.61
C ASN A 358 4.24 12.42 -12.49
N ALA A 359 3.68 11.34 -11.98
CA ALA A 359 2.68 10.53 -12.67
C ALA A 359 1.32 11.23 -12.68
N LYS A 360 1.10 12.14 -13.64
CA LYS A 360 -0.22 12.75 -13.87
C LYS A 360 -1.08 11.95 -14.86
N GLU A 361 -0.48 11.12 -15.70
CA GLU A 361 -1.20 10.32 -16.70
C GLU A 361 -1.36 8.88 -16.24
N CYS A 362 -2.50 8.25 -16.57
CA CYS A 362 -2.81 6.88 -16.16
C CYS A 362 -1.80 5.85 -16.71
N SER A 363 -1.28 6.06 -17.93
CA SER A 363 -0.26 5.20 -18.57
C SER A 363 1.09 5.13 -17.85
N ASN A 364 1.36 6.13 -17.01
CA ASN A 364 2.58 6.21 -16.19
C ASN A 364 2.47 5.39 -14.89
N TYR A 365 1.39 4.63 -14.74
CA TYR A 365 1.19 3.70 -13.64
C TYR A 365 1.28 2.25 -14.13
N HIS A 366 1.65 1.37 -13.21
CA HIS A 366 1.40 -0.07 -13.31
C HIS A 366 0.18 -0.42 -12.47
N THR A 367 -0.80 -1.07 -13.07
CA THR A 367 -1.95 -1.65 -12.37
C THR A 367 -1.55 -2.99 -11.78
N ILE A 368 -1.51 -3.11 -10.45
CA ILE A 368 -1.31 -4.40 -9.79
C ILE A 368 -2.64 -4.98 -9.37
N ALA A 369 -2.95 -6.18 -9.86
CA ALA A 369 -4.15 -6.92 -9.47
C ALA A 369 -3.97 -7.59 -8.11
N LEU A 370 -4.84 -7.23 -7.16
CA LEU A 370 -4.97 -7.93 -5.88
C LEU A 370 -6.17 -8.87 -5.94
N ILE A 371 -5.89 -10.16 -5.99
CA ILE A 371 -6.87 -11.25 -5.93
C ILE A 371 -6.89 -11.90 -4.55
N SER A 372 -7.96 -12.65 -4.25
CA SER A 372 -8.10 -13.44 -3.03
C SER A 372 -6.88 -14.34 -2.79
N HIS A 373 -6.46 -14.49 -1.53
CA HIS A 373 -5.40 -15.44 -1.19
C HIS A 373 -5.83 -16.89 -1.39
N ALA A 374 -7.11 -17.21 -1.22
CA ALA A 374 -7.62 -18.55 -1.49
C ALA A 374 -7.58 -18.88 -3.00
N SER A 375 -7.98 -17.92 -3.85
CA SER A 375 -7.80 -18.03 -5.32
C SER A 375 -6.32 -18.27 -5.70
N LYS A 376 -5.37 -17.60 -5.02
CA LYS A 376 -3.93 -17.84 -5.25
C LYS A 376 -3.48 -19.26 -4.90
N VAL A 377 -4.11 -19.92 -3.92
CA VAL A 377 -3.80 -21.33 -3.60
C VAL A 377 -4.13 -22.21 -4.81
N MET A 378 -5.33 -22.09 -5.36
CA MET A 378 -5.73 -22.83 -6.57
C MET A 378 -4.86 -22.50 -7.78
N LEU A 379 -4.58 -21.21 -8.02
CA LEU A 379 -3.69 -20.77 -9.09
C LEU A 379 -2.26 -21.31 -8.94
N LYS A 380 -1.79 -21.52 -7.71
CA LYS A 380 -0.46 -22.09 -7.47
C LYS A 380 -0.40 -23.57 -7.83
N ILE A 381 -1.48 -24.31 -7.56
CA ILE A 381 -1.62 -25.71 -7.95
C ILE A 381 -1.68 -25.81 -9.48
N LEU A 382 -2.54 -25.02 -10.11
CA LEU A 382 -2.62 -24.93 -11.59
C LEU A 382 -1.27 -24.57 -12.21
N GLN A 383 -0.58 -23.57 -11.67
CA GLN A 383 0.75 -23.18 -12.13
C GLN A 383 1.72 -24.36 -12.03
N ALA A 384 1.75 -25.10 -10.92
CA ALA A 384 2.67 -26.21 -10.73
C ALA A 384 2.45 -27.33 -11.74
N ARG A 385 1.19 -27.66 -12.05
CA ARG A 385 0.84 -28.65 -13.06
C ARG A 385 1.16 -28.18 -14.47
N LEU A 386 0.79 -26.95 -14.83
CA LEU A 386 1.11 -26.34 -16.14
C LEU A 386 2.62 -26.27 -16.40
N GLN A 387 3.41 -26.00 -15.35
CA GLN A 387 4.86 -25.89 -15.45
C GLN A 387 5.51 -27.18 -15.98
N GLN A 388 4.90 -28.36 -15.75
CA GLN A 388 5.43 -29.64 -16.22
C GLN A 388 5.41 -29.73 -17.75
N TYR A 389 4.34 -29.25 -18.38
CA TYR A 389 4.21 -29.20 -19.85
C TYR A 389 5.04 -28.06 -20.43
N VAL A 390 4.90 -26.85 -19.89
CA VAL A 390 5.54 -25.63 -20.44
C VAL A 390 7.07 -25.70 -20.37
N ASN A 391 7.64 -26.37 -19.36
CA ASN A 391 9.10 -26.48 -19.25
C ASN A 391 9.75 -27.27 -20.39
N CYS A 392 9.03 -28.19 -21.02
CA CYS A 392 9.52 -28.99 -22.15
C CYS A 392 9.62 -28.15 -23.43
N GLU A 393 8.72 -27.16 -23.58
CA GLU A 393 8.63 -26.32 -24.78
C GLU A 393 9.49 -25.04 -24.70
N LEU A 394 9.82 -24.56 -23.49
CA LEU A 394 10.55 -23.31 -23.32
C LEU A 394 12.06 -23.47 -23.61
N PRO A 395 12.65 -22.65 -24.50
CA PRO A 395 14.06 -22.74 -24.84
C PRO A 395 14.96 -22.32 -23.67
N ASP A 396 16.18 -22.84 -23.63
CA ASP A 396 17.15 -22.58 -22.55
C ASP A 396 17.57 -21.11 -22.43
N VAL A 397 17.46 -20.35 -23.51
CA VAL A 397 17.75 -18.90 -23.53
C VAL A 397 16.71 -18.06 -22.78
N GLN A 398 15.52 -18.62 -22.49
CA GLN A 398 14.48 -17.93 -21.75
C GLN A 398 14.77 -17.92 -20.25
N SER A 399 15.22 -16.79 -19.71
CA SER A 399 15.51 -16.67 -18.26
C SER A 399 14.40 -16.04 -17.43
N GLY A 400 13.46 -15.35 -18.06
CA GLY A 400 12.33 -14.73 -17.36
C GLY A 400 11.40 -15.79 -16.76
N PHE A 401 11.08 -15.64 -15.47
CA PHE A 401 10.12 -16.47 -14.74
C PHE A 401 10.44 -17.98 -14.64
N ARG A 402 11.68 -18.40 -14.95
CA ARG A 402 12.12 -19.79 -14.77
C ARG A 402 12.79 -20.01 -13.41
N LYS A 403 12.51 -21.16 -12.80
CA LYS A 403 13.13 -21.55 -11.53
C LYS A 403 14.64 -21.74 -11.73
N GLY A 404 15.44 -21.11 -10.87
CA GLY A 404 16.90 -21.24 -10.89
C GLY A 404 17.62 -20.37 -11.94
N GLN A 405 16.88 -19.64 -12.78
CA GLN A 405 17.47 -18.68 -13.72
C GLN A 405 17.24 -17.25 -13.24
N GLY A 406 18.23 -16.38 -13.45
CA GLY A 406 18.17 -14.99 -13.06
C GLY A 406 18.61 -14.06 -14.18
N THR A 407 18.59 -12.75 -13.91
CA THR A 407 19.09 -11.75 -14.87
C THR A 407 20.61 -11.78 -15.00
N ARG A 408 21.32 -12.45 -14.09
CA ARG A 408 22.78 -12.53 -14.08
C ARG A 408 23.31 -13.33 -15.26
N ASP A 409 22.65 -14.40 -15.65
CA ASP A 409 23.13 -15.32 -16.68
C ASP A 409 23.05 -14.68 -18.08
N PRO A 410 21.92 -14.06 -18.49
CA PRO A 410 21.87 -13.30 -19.74
C PRO A 410 22.85 -12.13 -19.78
N ILE A 411 23.07 -11.43 -18.66
CA ILE A 411 24.05 -10.33 -18.58
C ILE A 411 25.47 -10.86 -18.80
N ALA A 412 25.82 -12.00 -18.19
CA ALA A 412 27.11 -12.64 -18.40
C ALA A 412 27.29 -13.08 -19.86
N ASN A 413 26.26 -13.69 -20.46
CA ASN A 413 26.28 -14.10 -21.87
C ASN A 413 26.53 -12.91 -22.81
N ILE A 414 25.82 -11.80 -22.62
CA ILE A 414 26.04 -10.56 -23.40
C ILE A 414 27.48 -10.09 -23.23
N ARG A 415 28.00 -10.08 -22.01
CA ARG A 415 29.38 -9.64 -21.72
C ARG A 415 30.42 -10.53 -22.41
N TRP A 416 30.26 -11.84 -22.39
CA TRP A 416 31.16 -12.76 -23.09
C TRP A 416 31.12 -12.58 -24.61
N ILE A 417 29.93 -12.34 -25.18
CA ILE A 417 29.80 -12.02 -26.61
C ILE A 417 30.56 -10.74 -26.95
N MET A 418 30.46 -9.71 -26.11
CA MET A 418 31.21 -8.45 -26.28
C MET A 418 32.73 -8.67 -26.22
N GLU A 419 33.20 -9.45 -25.25
CA GLU A 419 34.62 -9.75 -25.08
C GLU A 419 35.18 -10.54 -26.27
N LYS A 420 34.46 -11.58 -26.73
CA LYS A 420 34.85 -12.39 -27.88
C LYS A 420 34.84 -11.60 -29.18
N ALA A 421 33.82 -10.78 -29.42
CA ALA A 421 33.81 -9.96 -30.62
C ALA A 421 34.96 -8.96 -30.66
N ARG A 422 35.34 -8.40 -29.50
CA ARG A 422 36.52 -7.53 -29.38
C ARG A 422 37.82 -8.29 -29.65
N GLU A 423 37.96 -9.52 -29.14
CA GLU A 423 39.13 -10.38 -29.40
C GLU A 423 39.34 -10.62 -30.90
N PHE A 424 38.26 -10.91 -31.64
CA PHE A 424 38.30 -11.16 -33.08
C PHE A 424 38.10 -9.92 -33.96
N GLN A 425 38.09 -8.71 -33.38
CA GLN A 425 37.87 -7.44 -34.09
C GLN A 425 36.60 -7.44 -34.98
N LYS A 426 35.53 -8.08 -34.50
CA LYS A 426 34.23 -8.11 -35.18
C LYS A 426 33.31 -7.02 -34.62
N ASN A 427 32.60 -6.35 -35.51
CA ASN A 427 31.51 -5.44 -35.12
C ASN A 427 30.32 -6.24 -34.59
N ILE A 428 29.70 -5.75 -33.52
CA ILE A 428 28.47 -6.30 -32.95
C ILE A 428 27.40 -5.22 -32.86
N TYR A 429 26.16 -5.63 -33.02
CA TYR A 429 25.00 -4.76 -32.87
C TYR A 429 23.99 -5.47 -31.95
N PHE A 430 23.47 -4.75 -30.97
CA PHE A 430 22.42 -5.25 -30.09
C PHE A 430 21.08 -4.62 -30.48
N CYS A 431 20.07 -5.46 -30.69
CA CYS A 431 18.68 -5.03 -30.87
C CYS A 431 17.91 -5.39 -29.60
N PHE A 432 17.38 -4.36 -28.91
CA PHE A 432 16.54 -4.55 -27.73
C PHE A 432 15.09 -4.30 -28.11
N ILE A 433 14.25 -5.32 -27.93
CA ILE A 433 12.82 -5.28 -28.21
C ILE A 433 12.08 -5.32 -26.88
N ASP A 434 11.18 -4.38 -26.65
CA ASP A 434 10.33 -4.33 -25.45
C ASP A 434 8.86 -4.22 -25.86
N TYR A 435 8.03 -5.08 -25.27
CA TYR A 435 6.59 -5.10 -25.56
C TYR A 435 5.85 -4.09 -24.69
N ALA A 436 5.12 -3.18 -25.34
CA ALA A 436 4.30 -2.20 -24.64
C ALA A 436 3.14 -2.89 -23.91
N LYS A 437 3.16 -2.82 -22.57
CA LYS A 437 2.13 -3.40 -21.69
C LYS A 437 1.87 -4.89 -21.97
N ALA A 438 2.94 -5.68 -22.00
CA ALA A 438 2.92 -7.09 -22.40
C ALA A 438 1.83 -7.96 -21.73
N PHE A 439 1.50 -7.72 -20.45
CA PHE A 439 0.44 -8.47 -19.75
C PHE A 439 -0.97 -7.97 -20.02
N ASP A 440 -1.13 -6.69 -20.36
CA ASP A 440 -2.44 -6.08 -20.56
C ASP A 440 -2.95 -6.25 -22.00
N CYS A 441 -2.04 -6.47 -22.94
CA CYS A 441 -2.31 -6.57 -24.38
C CYS A 441 -2.27 -8.01 -24.92
N VAL A 442 -2.37 -9.03 -24.05
CA VAL A 442 -2.37 -10.44 -24.48
C VAL A 442 -3.72 -10.76 -25.12
N ASP A 443 -3.70 -11.29 -26.34
CA ASP A 443 -4.88 -11.87 -26.98
C ASP A 443 -5.16 -13.24 -26.35
N HIS A 444 -6.26 -13.33 -25.60
CA HIS A 444 -6.64 -14.56 -24.91
C HIS A 444 -7.06 -15.68 -25.88
N ASN A 445 -7.69 -15.35 -27.01
CA ASN A 445 -8.11 -16.35 -27.98
C ASN A 445 -6.89 -17.01 -28.63
N GLN A 446 -5.88 -16.22 -28.96
CA GLN A 446 -4.61 -16.74 -29.45
C GLN A 446 -3.86 -17.52 -28.37
N LEU A 447 -3.90 -17.06 -27.11
CA LEU A 447 -3.30 -17.78 -25.97
C LEU A 447 -3.89 -19.20 -25.84
N TRP A 448 -5.21 -19.35 -25.88
CA TRP A 448 -5.85 -20.68 -25.76
C TRP A 448 -5.44 -21.63 -26.89
N LYS A 449 -5.34 -21.12 -28.13
CA LYS A 449 -4.87 -21.90 -29.28
C LYS A 449 -3.42 -22.37 -29.09
N ILE A 450 -2.54 -21.46 -28.66
CA ILE A 450 -1.13 -21.80 -28.41
C ILE A 450 -1.01 -22.86 -27.31
N LEU A 451 -1.75 -22.74 -26.20
CA LEU A 451 -1.69 -23.75 -25.13
C LEU A 451 -2.12 -25.13 -25.63
N LYS A 452 -3.14 -25.19 -26.51
CA LYS A 452 -3.60 -26.43 -27.12
C LYS A 452 -2.57 -27.02 -28.08
N GLU A 453 -1.93 -26.18 -28.90
CA GLU A 453 -0.83 -26.58 -29.80
C GLU A 453 0.39 -27.11 -29.03
N MET A 454 0.67 -26.57 -27.84
CA MET A 454 1.70 -27.06 -26.93
C MET A 454 1.35 -28.40 -26.26
N GLY A 455 0.19 -28.98 -26.55
CA GLY A 455 -0.25 -30.26 -25.98
C GLY A 455 -0.71 -30.17 -24.52
N ILE A 456 -1.07 -28.99 -24.02
CA ILE A 456 -1.61 -28.84 -22.67
C ILE A 456 -3.03 -29.44 -22.64
N PRO A 457 -3.38 -30.25 -21.62
CA PRO A 457 -4.70 -30.85 -21.49
C PRO A 457 -5.83 -29.81 -21.53
N ASP A 458 -6.87 -30.10 -22.32
CA ASP A 458 -8.05 -29.22 -22.47
C ASP A 458 -8.70 -28.89 -21.12
N HIS A 459 -8.63 -29.82 -20.15
CA HIS A 459 -9.12 -29.59 -18.79
C HIS A 459 -8.48 -28.36 -18.12
N LEU A 460 -7.15 -28.23 -18.19
CA LEU A 460 -6.42 -27.10 -17.59
C LEU A 460 -6.70 -25.79 -18.33
N ILE A 461 -6.80 -25.87 -19.67
CA ILE A 461 -7.12 -24.72 -20.51
C ILE A 461 -8.53 -24.20 -20.17
N CYS A 462 -9.51 -25.10 -20.02
CA CYS A 462 -10.88 -24.73 -19.64
C CYS A 462 -10.95 -24.08 -18.25
N LEU A 463 -10.22 -24.61 -17.26
CA LEU A 463 -10.15 -24.00 -15.93
C LEU A 463 -9.61 -22.56 -15.98
N LEU A 464 -8.55 -22.30 -16.76
CA LEU A 464 -8.02 -20.95 -16.96
C LEU A 464 -9.00 -20.06 -17.70
N ARG A 465 -9.58 -20.55 -18.80
CA ARG A 465 -10.55 -19.80 -19.61
C ARG A 465 -11.75 -19.37 -18.77
N ASN A 466 -12.29 -20.27 -17.94
CA ASN A 466 -13.44 -19.98 -17.07
C ASN A 466 -13.10 -19.00 -15.93
N LEU A 467 -11.82 -18.89 -15.53
CA LEU A 467 -11.37 -17.87 -14.58
C LEU A 467 -11.38 -16.47 -15.22
N TYR A 468 -10.93 -16.36 -16.47
CA TYR A 468 -10.94 -15.10 -17.23
C TYR A 468 -12.36 -14.73 -17.69
N ALA A 469 -13.24 -15.72 -17.90
CA ALA A 469 -14.64 -15.51 -18.25
C ALA A 469 -15.41 -14.86 -17.09
N GLY A 470 -15.99 -13.68 -17.35
CA GLY A 470 -16.75 -12.94 -16.33
C GLY A 470 -15.88 -12.39 -15.19
N GLN A 471 -14.59 -12.13 -15.47
CA GLN A 471 -13.71 -11.48 -14.52
C GLN A 471 -14.15 -10.02 -14.28
N GLU A 472 -14.30 -9.65 -13.01
CA GLU A 472 -14.61 -8.28 -12.61
C GLU A 472 -13.36 -7.62 -12.00
N ALA A 473 -13.12 -6.36 -12.33
CA ALA A 473 -12.01 -5.59 -11.80
C ALA A 473 -12.48 -4.23 -11.27
N THR A 474 -12.00 -3.86 -10.08
CA THR A 474 -12.24 -2.52 -9.50
C THR A 474 -10.91 -1.80 -9.28
N VAL A 475 -10.86 -0.49 -9.50
CA VAL A 475 -9.63 0.29 -9.34
C VAL A 475 -9.63 1.02 -8.00
N LYS A 476 -8.63 0.73 -7.16
CA LYS A 476 -8.45 1.36 -5.85
C LYS A 476 -7.65 2.65 -5.97
N THR A 477 -8.33 3.78 -5.87
CA THR A 477 -7.72 5.11 -5.89
C THR A 477 -7.48 5.65 -4.47
N GLY A 478 -6.74 6.76 -4.34
CA GLY A 478 -6.60 7.50 -3.08
C GLY A 478 -7.92 8.04 -2.53
N HIS A 479 -8.97 8.10 -3.36
CA HIS A 479 -10.29 8.62 -3.03
C HIS A 479 -11.35 7.51 -2.85
N GLY A 480 -10.94 6.23 -2.87
CA GLY A 480 -11.82 5.07 -2.76
C GLY A 480 -11.73 4.17 -3.99
N THR A 481 -12.49 3.08 -3.98
CA THR A 481 -12.62 2.18 -5.13
C THR A 481 -13.57 2.78 -6.18
N THR A 482 -13.34 2.45 -7.44
CA THR A 482 -14.35 2.58 -8.50
C THR A 482 -15.49 1.61 -8.23
N ASP A 483 -16.61 1.88 -8.89
CA ASP A 483 -17.76 0.96 -8.92
C ASP A 483 -17.41 -0.30 -9.72
#